data_AF-U6SMQ6-F1
#
_entry.id   AF-U6SMQ6-F1
#
_cell.length_a   1.000
_cell.length_b   1.000
_cell.length_c   1.000
_cell.angle_alpha   90.00
_cell.angle_beta   90.00
_cell.angle_gamma   90.00
#
_symmetry.space_group_name_H-M   'P 1'
#
loop_
_entity.id
_entity.type
_entity.pdbx_description
1 polymer ?
#
loop_
_entity_poly.entity_id
_entity_poly.type
_entity_poly.pdbx_seq_one_letter_code
_entity_poly.pdbx_strand_id
1 'polypeptide(L)' 'MIAFFSAGVIVTLLSILLFGYHWLLNQEFLFGAFIASLVGLNFIFIAYIQYRQMKEDGGL' A
#
# COMPACT_ATOMS: atom_id res chain seq x y z
N MET A 1 -7.80 5.95 -11.07
CA MET A 1 -6.36 5.65 -11.05
C MET A 1 -5.64 6.38 -9.92
N ILE A 2 -5.47 7.71 -10.01
CA ILE A 2 -4.78 8.51 -8.98
C ILE A 2 -5.38 8.31 -7.58
N ALA A 3 -6.71 8.32 -7.45
CA ALA A 3 -7.39 8.11 -6.17
C ALA A 3 -7.10 6.72 -5.54
N PHE A 4 -6.98 5.67 -6.37
CA PHE A 4 -6.67 4.32 -5.90
C PHE A 4 -5.20 4.20 -5.49
N PHE A 5 -4.30 4.82 -6.27
CA PHE A 5 -2.88 4.88 -5.92
C PHE A 5 -2.66 5.65 -4.62
N SER A 6 -3.28 6.82 -4.46
CA SER A 6 -3.18 7.62 -3.22
C SER A 6 -3.77 6.89 -2.03
N ALA A 7 -4.91 6.20 -2.20
CA ALA A 7 -5.48 5.37 -1.13
C ALA A 7 -4.54 4.22 -0.75
N GLY A 8 -3.96 3.52 -1.73
CA GLY A 8 -2.97 2.46 -1.48
C GLY A 8 -1.76 2.97 -0.69
N VAL A 9 -1.18 4.10 -1.10
CA VAL A 9 -0.04 4.73 -0.39
C VAL A 9 -0.41 5.12 1.04
N ILE A 10 -1.54 5.79 1.24
CA ILE A 10 -2.00 6.23 2.57
C ILE A 10 -2.22 5.01 3.48
N VAL A 11 -2.95 4.00 2.98
CA VAL A 11 -3.23 2.78 3.76
C VAL A 11 -1.93 2.05 4.09
N THR A 12 -1.00 1.88 3.15
CA THR A 12 0.28 1.22 3.40
C THR A 12 1.09 1.97 4.46
N LEU A 13 1.24 3.29 4.34
CA LEU A 13 2.03 4.09 5.27
C LEU A 13 1.44 4.08 6.68
N LEU A 14 0.13 4.30 6.81
CA LEU A 14 -0.54 4.26 8.12
C LEU A 14 -0.46 2.88 8.77
N SER A 15 -0.62 1.82 7.97
CA SER A 15 -0.55 0.44 8.47
C SER A 15 0.85 0.07 8.94
N ILE A 16 1.90 0.46 8.20
CA ILE A 16 3.30 0.25 8.59
C ILE A 16 3.64 1.02 9.86
N LEU A 17 3.19 2.28 9.97
CA LEU A 17 3.41 3.09 11.17
C LEU A 17 2.73 2.48 12.40
N LEU A 18 1.46 2.09 12.27
CA LEU A 18 0.71 1.48 13.37
C LEU A 18 1.35 0.15 13.79
N PHE A 19 1.73 -0.68 12.82
CA PHE A 19 2.40 -1.95 13.04
C PHE A 19 3.74 -1.75 13.75
N GLY A 20 4.60 -0.85 13.25
CA GLY A 20 5.91 -0.56 13.85
C GLY A 20 5.80 0.01 15.26
N TYR A 21 4.85 0.90 15.51
CA TYR A 21 4.61 1.48 16.84
C TYR A 21 4.24 0.40 17.87
N HIS A 22 3.27 -0.47 17.55
CA HIS A 22 2.82 -1.52 18.48
C HIS A 22 3.86 -2.63 18.63
N TRP A 23 4.57 -2.97 17.55
CA TRP A 23 5.64 -3.94 17.59
C TRP A 23 6.79 -3.51 18.51
N LEU A 24 7.20 -2.24 18.43
CA LEU A 24 8.32 -1.71 19.23
C LEU A 24 7.95 -1.43 20.69
N LEU A 25 6.76 -0.89 20.95
CA LEU A 25 6.38 -0.42 22.30
C LEU A 25 5.60 -1.45 23.11
N ASN A 26 4.68 -2.17 22.47
CA ASN A 26 3.79 -3.11 23.16
C ASN A 26 4.21 -4.57 22.99
N GLN A 27 5.18 -4.85 22.10
CA GLN A 27 5.57 -6.21 21.67
C GLN A 27 4.39 -7.06 21.18
N GLU A 28 3.34 -6.39 20.70
CA GLU A 28 2.15 -7.04 20.18
C GLU A 28 2.18 -7.05 18.65
N PHE A 29 1.98 -8.22 18.06
CA PHE A 29 1.84 -8.36 16.63
C PHE A 29 0.42 -7.98 16.21
N LEU A 30 0.26 -6.78 15.65
CA LEU A 30 -1.00 -6.37 15.04
C LEU A 30 -1.18 -7.01 13.66
N PHE A 31 -1.73 -8.23 13.66
CA PHE A 31 -2.04 -8.97 12.42
C PHE A 31 -2.88 -8.15 11.44
N GLY A 32 -3.86 -7.38 11.93
CA GLY A 32 -4.68 -6.52 11.07
C GLY A 32 -3.88 -5.44 10.35
N ALA A 33 -2.96 -4.76 11.05
CA ALA A 33 -2.09 -3.74 10.46
C ALA A 33 -1.12 -4.36 9.45
N PHE A 34 -0.61 -5.55 9.74
CA PHE A 34 0.22 -6.31 8.81
C PHE A 34 -0.54 -6.62 7.51
N ILE A 35 -1.74 -7.19 7.59
CA ILE A 35 -2.56 -7.48 6.40
C ILE A 35 -2.92 -6.19 5.65
N ALA A 36 -3.30 -5.12 6.33
CA ALA A 36 -3.61 -3.84 5.71
C ALA A 36 -2.41 -3.26 4.93
N SER A 37 -1.18 -3.43 5.45
CA SER A 37 0.03 -3.04 4.73
C SER A 37 0.21 -3.82 3.42
N LEU A 38 -0.01 -5.14 3.43
CA LEU A 38 0.09 -6.00 2.24
C LEU A 38 -0.97 -5.64 1.19
N VAL A 39 -2.20 -5.37 1.64
CA VAL A 39 -3.30 -4.94 0.76
C VAL A 39 -3.00 -3.60 0.09
N GLY A 40 -2.55 -2.60 0.85
CA GLY A 40 -2.16 -1.30 0.29
C GLY A 40 -1.00 -1.45 -0.72
N LEU A 41 -0.03 -2.31 -0.42
CA LEU A 41 1.12 -2.56 -1.28
C LEU A 41 0.72 -3.26 -2.59
N ASN A 42 -0.28 -4.14 -2.54
CA ASN A 42 -0.90 -4.73 -3.72
C ASN A 42 -1.57 -3.66 -4.61
N PHE A 43 -2.31 -2.71 -4.02
CA PHE A 43 -2.89 -1.60 -4.78
C PHE A 43 -1.84 -0.74 -5.49
N ILE A 44 -0.71 -0.47 -4.82
CA ILE A 44 0.42 0.25 -5.42
C ILE A 44 0.98 -0.52 -6.62
N PHE A 45 1.14 -1.84 -6.52
CA PHE A 45 1.62 -2.67 -7.62
C PHE A 45 0.65 -2.70 -8.81
N ILE A 46 -0.65 -2.85 -8.57
CA ILE A 46 -1.66 -2.82 -9.63
C ILE A 46 -1.61 -1.48 -10.36
N ALA A 47 -1.58 -0.37 -9.62
CA ALA A 47 -1.49 0.95 -10.20
C ALA A 47 -0.21 1.14 -11.03
N TYR A 48 0.93 0.61 -10.55
CA TYR A 48 2.20 0.65 -11.28
C TYR A 48 2.16 -0.16 -12.59
N ILE A 49 1.66 -1.41 -12.55
CA ILE A 49 1.53 -2.26 -13.73
C ILE A 49 0.63 -1.59 -14.76
N GLN A 50 -0.50 -1.04 -14.30
CA GLN A 50 -1.49 -0.42 -15.17
C GLN A 50 -0.99 0.91 -15.77
N TYR A 51 -0.18 1.68 -15.02
CA TYR A 51 0.56 2.83 -15.58
C TYR A 51 1.57 2.39 -16.66
N ARG A 52 2.30 1.30 -16.42
CA ARG A 52 3.25 0.77 -17.39
C ARG A 52 2.56 0.32 -18.69
N GLN A 53 1.41 -0.37 -18.58
CA GLN A 53 0.61 -0.78 -19.73
C GLN A 53 0.13 0.44 -20.55
N MET A 54 -0.38 1.49 -19.89
CA MET A 54 -0.79 2.72 -20.57
C MET A 54 0.35 3.40 -21.34
N LYS A 55 1.58 3.31 -20.80
CA LYS A 55 2.79 3.85 -21.45
C LYS A 55 3.23 2.99 -22.64
N GLU A 56 3.11 1.67 -22.55
CA GLU A 56 3.48 0.74 -23.64
C GLU A 56 2.44 0.78 -24.78
N ASP A 57 1.17 1.00 -24.48
CA ASP A 57 0.08 1.10 -25.46
C ASP A 57 0.00 2.48 -26.18
N GLY A 58 0.95 3.38 -25.92
CA GLY A 58 1.04 4.69 -26.59
C GLY A 58 -0.08 5.68 -26.21
N GLY A 59 -0.71 5.50 -25.05
CA GLY A 59 -1.83 6.32 -24.57
C GLY A 59 -1.46 7.68 -23.98
N LEU A 60 -0.17 8.07 -24.00
CA LEU A 60 0.36 9.36 -23.56
C LEU A 60 1.53 9.81 -24.44
#